data_AF-A0A2V5XXZ3-F1
#
_entry.id   AF-A0A2V5XXZ3-F1
#
_cell.length_a   1.000
_cell.length_b   1.000
_cell.length_c   1.000
_cell.angle_alpha   90.00
_cell.angle_beta   90.00
_cell.angle_gamma   90.00
#
_symmetry.space_group_name_H-M   'P 1'
#
loop_
_entity.id
_entity.type
_entity.pdbx_description
1 polymer ?
#
loop_
_entity_poly.entity_id
_entity_poly.type
_entity_poly.pdbx_seq_one_letter_code
_entity_poly.pdbx_strand_id
1 'polypeptide(L)'
;MKQFAQDTGDAMMAGDVDKLNQIYADDWATVDSSGKIFTKESLLSNFKSGKHKLLSFEIGPMNVQMFGDVAVVQASVTEKRLHDGKDISGQFVFMDLLKKRGDKWVIVRTLGSKVM
;
A
#
# COMPACT_ATOMS: atom_id res chain seq x y z
N MET A 1 4.88 -3.96 12.61
CA MET A 1 4.85 -3.89 11.14
C MET A 1 3.93 -4.91 10.50
N LYS A 2 3.97 -6.20 10.87
CA LYS A 2 2.99 -7.20 10.36
C LYS A 2 1.52 -6.73 10.49
N GLN A 3 1.11 -6.35 11.71
CA GLN A 3 -0.23 -5.81 11.94
C GLN A 3 -0.50 -4.54 11.14
N PHE A 4 0.49 -3.65 11.00
CA PHE A 4 0.33 -2.42 10.23
C PHE A 4 0.05 -2.70 8.74
N ALA A 5 0.74 -3.68 8.14
CA ALA A 5 0.49 -4.09 6.77
C ALA A 5 -0.91 -4.73 6.63
N GLN A 6 -1.32 -5.55 7.61
CA GLN A 6 -2.68 -6.11 7.67
C GLN A 6 -3.73 -4.99 7.72
N ASP A 7 -3.61 -4.05 8.65
CA ASP A 7 -4.51 -2.90 8.81
C ASP A 7 -4.57 -2.05 7.53
N THR A 8 -3.46 -1.97 6.79
CA THR A 8 -3.41 -1.25 5.50
C THR A 8 -4.22 -1.96 4.43
N GLY A 9 -4.06 -3.28 4.30
CA GLY A 9 -4.87 -4.08 3.39
C GLY A 9 -6.35 -4.06 3.76
N ASP A 10 -6.69 -4.13 5.05
CA ASP A 10 -8.06 -4.06 5.54
C ASP A 10 -8.71 -2.71 5.21
N ALA A 11 -7.98 -1.59 5.40
CA ALA A 11 -8.44 -0.26 5.01
C ALA A 11 -8.65 -0.14 3.49
N MET A 12 -7.76 -0.72 2.67
CA MET A 12 -7.93 -0.77 1.21
C MET A 12 -9.16 -1.58 0.81
N MET A 13 -9.39 -2.72 1.44
CA MET A 13 -10.54 -3.59 1.16
C MET A 13 -11.86 -2.94 1.57
N ALA A 14 -11.88 -2.25 2.71
CA ALA A 14 -13.03 -1.47 3.16
C ALA A 14 -13.28 -0.19 2.34
N GLY A 15 -12.30 0.27 1.58
CA GLY A 15 -12.34 1.58 0.94
C GLY A 15 -12.35 2.74 1.95
N ASP A 16 -11.74 2.53 3.13
CA ASP A 16 -11.70 3.52 4.21
C ASP A 16 -10.67 4.61 3.90
N VAL A 17 -11.12 5.61 3.14
CA VAL A 17 -10.29 6.73 2.69
C VAL A 17 -9.69 7.51 3.85
N ASP A 18 -10.40 7.65 4.97
CA ASP A 18 -9.92 8.39 6.14
C ASP A 18 -8.80 7.65 6.85
N LYS A 19 -8.90 6.32 6.97
CA LYS A 19 -7.83 5.48 7.49
C LYS A 19 -6.64 5.45 6.55
N LEU A 20 -6.85 5.31 5.24
CA LEU A 20 -5.77 5.38 4.25
C LEU A 20 -5.06 6.73 4.29
N ASN A 21 -5.79 7.83 4.47
CA ASN A 21 -5.20 9.16 4.64
C ASN A 21 -4.30 9.27 5.87
N GLN A 22 -4.55 8.48 6.92
CA GLN A 22 -3.70 8.42 8.11
C GLN A 22 -2.50 7.46 7.97
N ILE A 23 -2.63 6.41 7.15
CA ILE A 23 -1.59 5.41 6.91
C ILE A 23 -0.50 5.95 5.99
N TYR A 24 -0.87 6.66 4.93
CA TYR A 24 0.08 7.23 3.98
C TYR A 24 0.51 8.63 4.42
N ALA A 25 1.83 8.88 4.39
CA ALA A 25 2.38 10.19 4.69
C ALA A 25 1.92 11.24 3.68
N ASP A 26 1.80 12.50 4.07
CA ASP A 26 1.35 13.59 3.17
C ASP A 26 2.27 13.77 1.95
N ASP A 27 3.54 13.44 2.09
CA ASP A 27 4.57 13.46 1.04
C ASP A 27 4.82 12.06 0.43
N TRP A 28 3.91 11.12 0.64
CA TRP A 28 4.00 9.80 0.02
C TRP A 28 3.82 9.91 -1.49
N ALA A 29 4.70 9.21 -2.19
CA ALA A 29 4.61 9.00 -3.62
C ALA A 29 5.26 7.67 -3.99
N THR A 30 4.84 7.11 -5.12
CA THR A 30 5.44 5.93 -5.75
C THR A 30 5.65 6.20 -7.24
N VAL A 31 6.35 5.29 -7.92
CA VAL A 31 6.47 5.28 -9.38
C VAL A 31 5.64 4.11 -9.89
N ASP A 32 4.63 4.39 -10.71
CA ASP A 32 3.77 3.37 -11.28
C ASP A 32 4.49 2.56 -12.39
N SER A 33 3.83 1.53 -12.91
CA SER A 33 4.39 0.69 -13.97
C SER A 33 4.63 1.42 -15.29
N SER A 34 4.10 2.64 -15.46
CA SER A 34 4.36 3.52 -16.61
C SER A 34 5.54 4.46 -16.40
N GLY A 35 6.18 4.43 -15.22
CA GLY A 35 7.29 5.32 -14.87
C GLY A 35 6.83 6.69 -14.37
N LYS A 36 5.53 6.89 -14.11
CA LYS A 36 4.99 8.17 -13.64
C LYS A 36 4.91 8.20 -12.12
N ILE A 37 5.10 9.40 -11.56
CA ILE A 37 4.90 9.64 -10.14
C ILE A 37 3.40 9.54 -9.84
N PHE A 38 3.05 8.70 -8.87
CA PHE A 38 1.71 8.54 -8.34
C PHE A 38 1.68 8.97 -6.87
N THR A 39 0.82 9.94 -6.54
CA THR A 39 0.82 10.62 -5.23
C THR A 39 -0.28 10.11 -4.30
N LYS A 40 -0.20 10.50 -3.02
CA LYS A 40 -1.24 10.17 -2.02
C LYS A 40 -2.62 10.68 -2.44
N GLU A 41 -2.72 11.89 -2.97
CA GLU A 41 -3.99 12.46 -3.41
C GLU A 41 -4.62 11.60 -4.52
N SER A 42 -3.79 11.11 -5.43
CA SER A 42 -4.22 10.22 -6.52
C SER A 42 -4.67 8.86 -5.99
N LEU A 43 -3.95 8.29 -5.01
CA LEU A 43 -4.33 7.06 -4.31
C LEU A 43 -5.72 7.21 -3.66
N LEU A 44 -5.90 8.24 -2.83
CA LEU A 44 -7.16 8.48 -2.12
C LEU A 44 -8.31 8.77 -3.08
N SER A 45 -8.08 9.52 -4.16
CA SER A 45 -9.07 9.78 -5.21
C SER A 45 -9.52 8.49 -5.90
N ASN A 46 -8.59 7.58 -6.19
CA ASN A 46 -8.89 6.30 -6.83
C ASN A 46 -9.75 5.38 -5.94
N PHE A 47 -9.49 5.34 -4.63
CA PHE A 47 -10.35 4.62 -3.69
C PHE A 47 -11.71 5.30 -3.51
N LYS A 48 -11.73 6.64 -3.34
CA LYS A 48 -12.98 7.41 -3.18
C LYS A 48 -13.92 7.30 -4.36
N SER A 49 -13.38 7.28 -5.58
CA SER A 49 -14.17 7.11 -6.82
C SER A 49 -14.56 5.65 -7.11
N GLY A 50 -14.04 4.69 -6.34
CA GLY A 50 -14.23 3.26 -6.60
C GLY A 50 -13.52 2.75 -7.87
N LYS A 51 -12.66 3.57 -8.49
CA LYS A 51 -11.80 3.13 -9.59
C LYS A 51 -10.85 2.03 -9.16
N HIS A 52 -10.42 2.08 -7.90
CA HIS A 52 -9.54 1.10 -7.33
C HIS A 52 -10.26 0.34 -6.21
N LYS A 53 -10.40 -0.99 -6.36
CA LYS A 53 -11.06 -1.85 -5.37
C LYS A 53 -10.23 -3.09 -5.08
N LEU A 54 -9.87 -3.27 -3.81
CA LEU A 54 -9.30 -4.52 -3.32
C LEU A 54 -10.46 -5.40 -2.85
N LEU A 55 -10.59 -6.61 -3.41
CA LEU A 55 -11.66 -7.54 -3.09
C LEU A 55 -11.23 -8.58 -2.05
N SER A 56 -9.98 -9.01 -2.11
CA SER A 56 -9.36 -9.88 -1.11
C SER A 56 -7.84 -9.74 -1.18
N PHE A 57 -7.17 -9.99 -0.08
CA PHE A 57 -5.72 -10.07 -0.03
C PHE A 57 -5.26 -11.10 0.98
N GLU A 58 -4.10 -11.69 0.75
CA GLU A 58 -3.40 -12.57 1.67
C GLU A 58 -1.93 -12.17 1.67
N ILE A 59 -1.44 -11.66 2.81
CA ILE A 59 -0.04 -11.28 2.96
C ILE A 59 0.78 -12.56 3.20
N GLY A 60 1.75 -12.80 2.33
CA GLY A 60 2.69 -13.91 2.43
C GLY A 60 3.88 -13.63 3.35
N PRO A 61 5.02 -14.32 3.13
CA PRO A 61 6.23 -14.10 3.91
C PRO A 61 6.64 -12.62 3.94
N MET A 62 6.93 -12.13 5.14
CA MET A 62 7.29 -10.74 5.41
C MET A 62 8.62 -10.66 6.13
N ASN A 63 9.53 -9.86 5.58
CA ASN A 63 10.79 -9.47 6.20
C ASN A 63 10.71 -8.00 6.63
N VAL A 64 11.24 -7.69 7.82
CA VAL A 64 11.18 -6.33 8.39
C VAL A 64 12.56 -5.93 8.91
N GLN A 65 13.04 -4.77 8.48
CA GLN A 65 14.25 -4.14 9.02
C GLN A 65 13.88 -2.84 9.72
N MET A 66 14.49 -2.58 10.87
CA MET A 66 14.24 -1.39 11.70
C MET A 66 15.51 -0.56 11.80
N PHE A 67 15.36 0.75 11.60
CA PHE A 67 16.43 1.75 11.67
C PHE A 67 15.94 2.96 12.47
N GLY A 68 15.94 2.86 13.80
CA GLY A 68 15.43 3.92 14.67
C GLY A 68 13.95 4.24 14.40
N ASP A 69 13.68 5.42 13.84
CA ASP A 69 12.36 5.89 13.45
C ASP A 69 11.95 5.48 12.02
N VAL A 70 12.75 4.66 11.34
CA VAL A 70 12.46 4.14 10.00
C VAL A 70 12.29 2.62 10.05
N ALA A 71 11.37 2.09 9.24
CA ALA A 71 11.22 0.66 9.02
C ALA A 71 11.12 0.37 7.52
N VAL A 72 11.74 -0.73 7.08
CA VAL A 72 11.58 -1.27 5.74
C VAL A 72 10.82 -2.58 5.88
N VAL A 73 9.66 -2.68 5.24
CA VAL A 73 8.85 -3.89 5.16
C VAL A 73 8.92 -4.41 3.75
N GLN A 74 9.30 -5.67 3.58
CA GLN A 74 9.21 -6.38 2.31
C GLN A 74 8.33 -7.60 2.47
N ALA A 75 7.34 -7.78 1.61
CA ALA A 75 6.49 -8.97 1.65
C ALA A 75 5.97 -9.35 0.27
N SER A 76 5.49 -10.59 0.15
CA SER A 76 4.59 -10.98 -0.94
C SER A 76 3.14 -10.80 -0.52
N VAL A 77 2.27 -10.67 -1.52
CA VAL A 77 0.82 -10.62 -1.32
C VAL A 77 0.11 -11.25 -2.52
N THR A 78 -0.91 -12.06 -2.24
CA THR A 78 -1.84 -12.54 -3.26
C THR A 78 -3.12 -11.74 -3.16
N GLU A 79 -3.56 -11.13 -4.26
CA GLU A 79 -4.70 -10.21 -4.23
C GLU A 79 -5.71 -10.49 -5.34
N LYS A 80 -7.00 -10.26 -5.02
CA LYS A 80 -8.03 -10.01 -6.02
C LYS A 80 -8.34 -8.52 -6.06
N ARG A 81 -8.16 -7.88 -7.20
CA ARG A 81 -8.21 -6.42 -7.31
C ARG A 81 -8.78 -5.97 -8.65
N LEU A 82 -9.60 -4.94 -8.60
CA LEU A 82 -10.14 -4.26 -9.78
C LEU A 82 -9.54 -2.86 -9.90
N HIS A 83 -9.14 -2.49 -11.12
CA HIS A 83 -8.74 -1.13 -11.46
C HIS A 83 -9.47 -0.67 -12.73
N ASP A 84 -10.23 0.42 -12.63
CA ASP A 84 -11.13 0.90 -13.69
C ASP A 84 -12.02 -0.22 -14.25
N GLY A 85 -12.55 -1.06 -13.36
CA GLY A 85 -13.40 -2.21 -13.71
C GLY A 85 -12.66 -3.41 -14.32
N LYS A 86 -11.36 -3.30 -14.58
CA LYS A 86 -10.53 -4.39 -15.11
C LYS A 86 -9.94 -5.22 -13.97
N ASP A 87 -9.96 -6.53 -14.13
CA ASP A 87 -9.30 -7.45 -13.21
C ASP A 87 -7.79 -7.34 -13.36
N ILE A 88 -7.12 -6.98 -12.26
CA ILE A 88 -5.65 -6.90 -12.16
C ILE A 88 -5.11 -7.83 -11.08
N SER A 89 -5.88 -8.85 -10.69
CA SER A 89 -5.53 -9.84 -9.68
C SER A 89 -4.20 -10.55 -9.99
N GLY A 90 -3.56 -11.03 -8.94
CA GLY A 90 -2.30 -11.74 -9.06
C GLY A 90 -1.51 -11.79 -7.77
N GLN A 91 -0.28 -12.27 -7.89
CA GLN A 91 0.70 -12.25 -6.84
C GLN A 91 1.66 -11.09 -7.07
N PHE A 92 1.98 -10.40 -5.99
CA PHE A 92 2.87 -9.25 -5.98
C PHE A 92 3.91 -9.40 -4.90
N VAL A 93 5.03 -8.71 -5.09
CA VAL A 93 5.99 -8.39 -4.02
C VAL A 93 6.03 -6.90 -3.86
N PHE A 94 6.09 -6.43 -2.62
CA PHE A 94 6.16 -5.01 -2.31
C PHE A 94 7.24 -4.72 -1.27
N MET A 95 7.72 -3.48 -1.30
CA MET A 95 8.52 -2.85 -0.27
C MET A 95 7.83 -1.56 0.15
N ASP A 96 7.53 -1.44 1.45
CA ASP A 96 7.14 -0.18 2.07
C ASP A 96 8.28 0.35 2.93
N LEU A 97 8.64 1.60 2.70
CA LEU A 97 9.46 2.38 3.63
C LEU A 97 8.50 3.16 4.53
N LEU A 98 8.56 2.89 5.83
CA LEU A 98 7.77 3.57 6.83
C LEU A 98 8.67 4.50 7.65
N LYS A 99 8.11 5.64 8.06
CA LYS A 99 8.73 6.53 9.03
C LYS A 99 7.78 6.78 10.19
N LYS A 100 8.29 6.78 11.41
CA LYS A 100 7.56 7.20 12.60
C LYS A 100 7.57 8.73 12.63
N ARG A 101 6.39 9.36 12.48
CA ARG A 101 6.18 10.81 12.60
C ARG A 101 5.32 11.07 13.85
N GLY A 102 5.95 11.65 14.87
CA GLY A 102 5.37 11.67 16.22
C GLY A 102 5.18 10.25 16.75
N ASP A 103 3.97 9.93 17.20
CA ASP A 103 3.65 8.59 17.71
C ASP A 103 3.04 7.64 16.67
N LYS A 104 2.99 8.06 15.40
CA LYS A 104 2.36 7.30 14.32
C LYS A 104 3.38 6.84 13.29
N TRP A 105 3.27 5.58 12.87
CA TRP A 105 3.95 5.08 11.68
C TRP A 105 3.16 5.47 10.44
N VAL A 106 3.86 5.96 9.42
CA VAL A 106 3.27 6.26 8.11
C VAL A 106 4.14 5.69 7.00
N ILE A 107 3.51 5.25 5.91
CA ILE A 107 4.22 4.83 4.70
C ILE A 107 4.69 6.09 3.97
N VAL A 108 5.99 6.20 3.72
CA VAL A 108 6.59 7.33 2.99
C VAL A 108 6.93 6.96 1.55
N ARG A 109 7.28 5.70 1.26
CA ARG A 109 7.48 5.19 -0.10
C ARG A 109 6.98 3.77 -0.20
N THR A 110 6.49 3.41 -1.38
CA THR A 110 6.12 2.06 -1.74
C THR A 110 6.74 1.74 -3.08
N LEU A 111 7.23 0.52 -3.25
CA LEU A 111 7.54 -0.04 -4.56
C LEU A 111 6.96 -1.43 -4.62
N GLY A 112 6.33 -1.79 -5.74
CA GLY A 112 5.76 -3.12 -5.92
C GLY A 112 6.00 -3.63 -7.34
N SER A 113 6.05 -4.95 -7.47
CA SER A 113 6.09 -5.61 -8.77
C SER A 113 5.18 -6.83 -8.77
N LYS A 114 4.61 -7.14 -9.93
CA LYS A 114 3.87 -8.39 -10.13
C LYS A 114 4.87 -9.54 -10.26
N VAL A 115 4.57 -10.66 -9.61
CA VAL A 115 5.30 -11.91 -9.80
C VAL A 115 4.83 -12.55 -11.11
N MET A 116 5.78 -12.96 -11.96
CA MET A 116 5.50 -13.63 -13.25
C MET A 116 5.12 -15.09 -13.06
#